data_AF-A0A0J6ITQ3-F1
#
_entry.id   AF-A0A0J6ITQ3-F1
#
_cell.length_a   1.000
_cell.length_b   1.000
_cell.length_c   1.000
_cell.angle_alpha   90.00
_cell.angle_beta   90.00
_cell.angle_gamma   90.00
#
_symmetry.space_group_name_H-M   'P 1'
#
loop_
_entity.id
_entity.type
_entity.pdbx_description
1 polymer ?
#
loop_
_entity_poly.entity_id
_entity_poly.type
_entity_poly.pdbx_seq_one_letter_code
_entity_poly.pdbx_strand_id
1 'polypeptide(L)'
;MSDHENLGSPYRSQLAACNDHYHAVRSINKYGPIAHTHALAQVFMMQKVADDEWQALEMARVSLDQTRRLAAGEMLNKQAHAVLNAHSARHAAGEDCADPAGFLPA
;
A
#
# COMPACT_ATOMS: atom_id res chain seq x y z
N MET A 1 -3.58 4.00 -26.72
CA MET A 1 -3.51 2.85 -25.77
C MET A 1 -2.60 3.31 -24.66
N SER A 2 -3.16 3.42 -23.45
CA SER A 2 -2.51 4.03 -22.30
C SER A 2 -1.21 3.31 -21.95
N ASP A 3 -0.13 4.08 -21.85
CA ASP A 3 1.14 3.66 -21.26
C ASP A 3 0.91 3.38 -19.77
N HIS A 4 0.26 2.26 -19.46
CA HIS A 4 0.19 1.79 -18.08
C HIS A 4 1.62 1.44 -17.67
N GLU A 5 2.18 2.23 -16.76
CA GLU A 5 3.48 1.95 -16.15
C GLU A 5 3.48 0.53 -15.62
N ASN A 6 4.21 -0.35 -16.31
CA ASN A 6 4.38 -1.72 -15.87
C ASN A 6 5.38 -1.72 -14.72
N LEU A 7 4.89 -1.96 -13.50
CA LEU A 7 5.68 -1.99 -12.25
C LEU A 7 6.70 -3.14 -12.20
N GLY A 8 6.81 -3.95 -13.25
CA GLY A 8 7.73 -5.08 -13.34
C GLY A 8 7.28 -6.28 -12.54
N SER A 9 8.20 -7.22 -12.33
CA SER A 9 7.89 -8.48 -11.63
C SER A 9 7.66 -8.25 -10.13
N PRO A 10 6.55 -8.74 -9.55
CA PRO A 10 6.23 -8.57 -8.12
C PRO A 10 7.22 -9.32 -7.19
N TYR A 11 7.96 -10.30 -7.73
CA TYR A 11 8.89 -11.12 -6.93
C TYR A 11 10.19 -10.39 -6.58
N ARG A 12 10.55 -9.32 -7.30
CA ARG A 12 11.77 -8.55 -7.03
C ARG A 12 11.68 -7.75 -5.73
N SER A 13 10.49 -7.26 -5.37
CA SER A 13 10.28 -6.37 -4.23
C SER A 13 9.81 -7.09 -2.97
N GLN A 14 9.45 -8.37 -3.05
CA GLN A 14 8.85 -9.11 -1.94
C GLN A 14 9.77 -9.17 -0.71
N LEU A 15 11.06 -9.46 -0.90
CA LEU A 15 12.04 -9.50 0.21
C LEU A 15 12.24 -8.12 0.85
N ALA A 16 12.32 -7.07 0.03
CA ALA A 16 12.46 -5.70 0.52
C ALA A 16 11.24 -5.27 1.34
N ALA A 17 10.02 -5.54 0.84
CA ALA A 17 8.78 -5.23 1.53
C ALA A 17 8.63 -5.98 2.86
N CYS A 18 8.98 -7.26 2.90
CA CYS A 18 8.96 -8.04 4.14
C CYS A 18 9.98 -7.50 5.16
N ASN A 19 11.19 -7.18 4.71
CA ASN A 19 12.25 -6.67 5.60
C ASN A 19 11.90 -5.29 6.16
N ASP A 20 11.38 -4.40 5.32
CA ASP A 20 10.96 -3.06 5.71
C ASP A 20 9.83 -3.11 6.74
N HIS A 21 8.80 -3.94 6.50
CA HIS A 21 7.73 -4.17 7.46
C HIS A 21 8.25 -4.70 8.81
N TYR A 22 9.16 -5.68 8.80
CA TYR A 22 9.77 -6.22 10.02
C TYR A 22 10.47 -5.13 10.84
N HIS A 23 11.28 -4.29 10.18
CA HIS A 23 12.00 -3.22 10.85
C HIS A 23 11.09 -2.09 11.34
N ALA A 24 10.05 -1.74 10.59
CA ALA A 24 9.04 -0.78 11.00
C ALA A 24 8.32 -1.23 12.29
N VAL A 25 7.77 -2.46 12.30
CA VAL A 25 7.09 -3.02 13.48
C VAL A 25 8.02 -3.09 14.69
N ARG A 26 9.24 -3.60 14.50
CA ARG A 26 10.24 -3.70 15.59
C ARG A 26 10.58 -2.32 16.17
N SER A 27 10.75 -1.32 15.30
CA SER A 27 11.09 0.04 15.71
C SER A 27 9.94 0.70 16.46
N ILE A 28 8.70 0.60 15.95
CA ILE A 28 7.50 1.13 16.61
C ILE A 28 7.31 0.50 17.99
N ASN A 29 7.46 -0.82 18.12
CA ASN A 29 7.31 -1.50 19.40
C ASN A 29 8.41 -1.11 20.42
N LYS A 30 9.61 -0.76 19.94
CA LYS A 30 10.74 -0.40 20.81
C LYS A 30 10.74 1.08 21.21
N TYR A 31 10.40 1.97 20.28
CA TYR A 31 10.58 3.42 20.43
C TYR A 31 9.26 4.22 20.43
N GLY A 32 8.16 3.58 20.09
CA GLY A 32 6.85 4.21 19.92
C GLY A 32 6.64 4.78 18.51
N PRO A 33 5.37 4.99 18.12
CA PRO A 33 5.01 5.41 16.76
C PRO A 33 5.47 6.85 16.45
N ILE A 34 5.44 7.76 17.42
CA ILE A 34 5.85 9.16 17.20
C ILE A 34 7.33 9.24 16.87
N ALA A 35 8.18 8.61 17.69
CA ALA A 35 9.63 8.63 17.48
C ALA A 35 10.03 7.95 16.16
N HIS A 36 9.39 6.83 15.84
CA HIS A 36 9.60 6.14 14.57
C HIS A 36 9.22 7.03 13.36
N THR A 37 8.02 7.61 13.38
CA THR A 37 7.50 8.41 12.27
C THR A 37 8.32 9.67 12.04
N HIS A 38 8.75 10.33 13.13
CA HIS A 38 9.65 11.48 13.04
C HIS A 38 11.00 11.10 12.40
N ALA A 39 11.62 10.00 12.84
CA ALA A 39 12.87 9.52 12.24
C ALA A 39 12.70 9.12 10.77
N LEU A 40 11.56 8.51 10.41
CA LEU A 40 11.26 8.13 9.04
C LEU A 40 11.09 9.36 8.12
N ALA A 41 10.42 10.41 8.59
CA ALA A 41 10.32 11.68 7.85
C ALA A 41 11.70 12.30 7.59
N GLN A 42 12.61 12.26 8.57
CA GLN A 42 13.99 12.71 8.36
C GLN A 42 14.72 11.88 7.29
N VAL A 43 14.51 10.56 7.27
CA VAL A 43 15.08 9.69 6.24
C VAL A 43 14.54 10.04 4.84
N PHE A 44 13.25 10.32 4.69
CA PHE A 44 12.68 10.74 3.40
C PHE A 44 13.30 12.03 2.86
N MET A 45 13.56 13.01 3.74
CA MET A 45 14.29 14.23 3.38
C MET A 45 15.74 13.94 3.00
N MET A 46 16.46 13.15 3.81
CA MET A 46 17.87 12.82 3.56
C MET A 46 18.09 12.07 2.24
N GLN A 47 17.16 11.19 1.89
CA GLN A 47 17.21 10.41 0.66
C GLN A 47 16.65 11.17 -0.55
N LYS A 48 16.16 12.40 -0.37
CA LYS A 48 15.49 13.20 -1.41
C LYS A 48 14.32 12.47 -2.07
N VAL A 49 13.60 11.68 -1.28
CA VAL A 49 12.35 11.04 -1.71
C VAL A 49 11.18 12.02 -1.52
N ALA A 50 11.28 12.88 -0.51
CA ALA A 50 10.41 14.03 -0.33
C ALA A 50 11.11 15.32 -0.79
N ASP A 51 10.36 16.17 -1.47
CA ASP A 51 10.75 17.49 -1.95
C ASP A 51 10.74 18.54 -0.82
N ASP A 52 9.86 18.37 0.17
CA ASP A 52 9.75 19.25 1.34
C ASP A 52 9.33 18.50 2.63
N GLU A 53 9.39 19.23 3.75
CA GLU A 53 9.09 18.69 5.08
C GLU A 53 7.63 18.22 5.23
N TRP A 54 6.68 18.89 4.58
CA TRP A 54 5.27 18.52 4.64
C TRP A 54 5.01 17.20 3.93
N GLN A 55 5.61 17.02 2.76
CA GLN A 55 5.54 15.77 2.01
C GLN A 55 6.22 14.63 2.78
N ALA A 56 7.38 14.88 3.41
CA ALA A 56 8.05 13.87 4.23
C ALA A 56 7.19 13.39 5.40
N LEU A 57 6.49 14.31 6.07
CA LEU A 57 5.55 13.98 7.15
C LEU A 57 4.36 13.15 6.64
N GLU A 58 3.77 13.52 5.50
CA GLU A 58 2.66 12.77 4.93
C GLU A 58 3.09 11.36 4.51
N MET A 59 4.24 11.23 3.86
CA MET A 59 4.81 9.92 3.50
C MET A 59 5.05 9.05 4.73
N ALA A 60 5.58 9.63 5.81
CA ALA A 60 5.82 8.90 7.05
C ALA A 60 4.50 8.47 7.72
N ARG A 61 3.47 9.33 7.70
CA ARG A 61 2.12 8.99 8.17
C ARG A 61 1.52 7.82 7.38
N VAL A 62 1.60 7.86 6.05
CA VAL A 62 1.10 6.79 5.18
C VAL A 62 1.82 5.47 5.46
N SER A 63 3.15 5.51 5.62
CA SER A 63 3.94 4.32 5.97
C SER A 63 3.55 3.72 7.35
N LEU A 64 3.30 4.58 8.35
CA LEU A 64 2.82 4.13 9.66
C LEU A 64 1.46 3.43 9.55
N ASP A 65 0.51 4.03 8.83
CA ASP A 65 -0.82 3.44 8.63
C ASP A 65 -0.75 2.12 7.87
N GLN A 66 0.07 2.04 6.82
CA GLN A 66 0.31 0.80 6.10
C GLN A 66 0.88 -0.28 7.03
N THR A 67 1.85 0.07 7.87
CA THR A 67 2.45 -0.85 8.85
C THR A 67 1.41 -1.38 9.83
N ARG A 68 0.50 -0.53 10.32
CA ARG A 68 -0.59 -0.93 11.22
C ARG A 68 -1.54 -1.94 10.57
N ARG A 69 -1.97 -1.69 9.33
CA ARG A 69 -2.87 -2.58 8.59
C ARG A 69 -2.23 -3.95 8.34
N LEU A 70 -0.96 -3.95 7.91
CA LEU A 70 -0.22 -5.19 7.69
C LEU A 70 -0.01 -5.97 9.00
N ALA A 71 0.31 -5.29 10.10
CA ALA A 71 0.43 -5.91 11.42
C ALA A 71 -0.89 -6.51 11.93
N ALA A 72 -2.03 -5.91 11.56
CA ALA A 72 -3.37 -6.45 11.83
C ALA A 72 -3.77 -7.62 10.91
N GLY A 73 -2.93 -7.98 9.93
CA GLY A 73 -3.19 -9.07 8.99
C GLY A 73 -4.11 -8.69 7.83
N GLU A 74 -4.28 -7.39 7.54
CA GLU A 74 -5.10 -6.96 6.42
C GLU A 74 -4.49 -7.36 5.07
N MET A 75 -5.22 -8.17 4.29
CA MET A 75 -4.80 -8.66 2.98
C MET A 75 -5.53 -7.95 1.82
N LEU A 76 -5.65 -6.63 1.89
CA LEU A 76 -6.48 -5.83 0.95
C LEU A 76 -6.07 -6.02 -0.51
N ASN A 77 -4.76 -6.04 -0.81
CA ASN A 77 -4.28 -6.20 -2.18
C ASN A 77 -4.59 -7.58 -2.78
N LYS A 78 -4.55 -8.64 -1.96
CA LYS A 78 -4.96 -9.99 -2.39
C LYS A 78 -6.46 -10.04 -2.67
N GLN A 79 -7.26 -9.40 -1.83
CA GLN A 79 -8.71 -9.31 -2.02
C GLN A 79 -9.07 -8.50 -3.26
N ALA A 80 -8.44 -7.34 -3.46
CA ALA A 80 -8.63 -6.52 -4.67
C ALA A 80 -8.26 -7.29 -5.94
N HIS A 81 -7.14 -8.02 -5.94
CA HIS A 81 -6.76 -8.85 -7.09
C HIS A 81 -7.79 -9.96 -7.37
N ALA A 82 -8.34 -10.61 -6.34
CA ALA A 82 -9.39 -11.60 -6.51
C ALA A 82 -10.68 -11.00 -7.12
N VAL A 83 -11.07 -9.80 -6.69
CA VAL A 83 -12.21 -9.05 -7.25
C VAL A 83 -11.97 -8.76 -8.74
N LEU A 84 -10.80 -8.24 -9.10
CA LEU A 84 -10.46 -7.93 -10.50
C LEU A 84 -10.43 -9.18 -11.39
N ASN A 85 -9.92 -10.31 -10.90
CA ASN A 85 -9.93 -11.57 -11.64
C ASN A 85 -11.36 -12.07 -11.87
N ALA A 86 -12.25 -11.93 -10.88
CA ALA A 86 -13.66 -12.29 -11.03
C ALA A 86 -14.38 -11.41 -12.06
N HIS A 87 -14.14 -10.10 -12.07
CA HIS A 87 -14.68 -9.20 -13.10
C HIS A 87 -14.17 -9.56 -14.50
N SER A 88 -12.87 -9.81 -14.64
CA SER A 88 -12.26 -10.17 -15.92
C SER A 88 -12.83 -11.49 -16.47
N ALA A 89 -13.05 -12.48 -15.60
CA ALA A 89 -13.67 -13.75 -15.99
C ALA A 89 -15.13 -13.59 -16.45
N ARG A 90 -15.90 -12.72 -15.80
CA ARG A 90 -17.29 -12.41 -16.19
C ARG A 90 -17.38 -11.70 -17.54
N HIS A 91 -16.53 -10.71 -17.78
CA HIS A 91 -16.44 -10.05 -19.09
C HIS A 91 -15.98 -11.02 -20.19
N ALA A 92 -15.03 -11.91 -19.90
CA ALA A 92 -14.59 -12.93 -20.87
C ALA A 92 -15.67 -13.99 -21.18
N ALA A 93 -16.59 -14.23 -20.25
CA ALA A 93 -17.72 -15.14 -20.44
C ALA A 93 -18.92 -14.51 -21.18
N GLY A 94 -18.83 -13.24 -21.60
CA GLY A 94 -19.91 -12.53 -22.28
C GLY A 94 -21.07 -12.13 -21.37
N GLU A 95 -20.90 -12.24 -20.05
CA GLU A 95 -21.85 -11.75 -19.05
C GLU A 95 -21.58 -10.25 -18.78
N ASP A 96 -21.94 -9.39 -19.74
CA ASP A 96 -22.12 -7.96 -19.47
C ASP A 96 -23.40 -7.77 -18.66
N CYS A 97 -23.33 -8.15 -17.38
CA CYS A 97 -24.39 -7.93 -16.42
C CYS A 97 -24.28 -6.48 -15.92
N ALA A 98 -25.23 -5.65 -16.39
CA ALA A 98 -25.65 -4.34 -15.92
C ALA A 98 -24.91 -3.74 -14.70
N ASP A 99 -24.53 -2.47 -14.83
CA ASP A 99 -24.00 -1.58 -13.80
C ASP A 99 -24.48 -1.93 -12.38
N PRO A 100 -23.58 -2.03 -11.38
CA PRO A 100 -23.99 -2.10 -9.99
C PRO A 100 -24.52 -0.73 -9.56
N ALA A 101 -25.75 -0.40 -9.95
CA ALA A 101 -26.58 0.53 -9.23
C ALA A 101 -26.82 -0.03 -7.82
N GLY A 102 -25.93 0.27 -6.87
CA GLY A 102 -26.14 -0.16 -5.49
C GLY A 102 -24.95 -0.18 -4.53
N PHE A 103 -23.87 0.58 -4.76
CA PHE A 103 -22.81 0.73 -3.74
C PHE A 103 -22.90 2.10 -3.04
N LEU A 104 -23.97 2.33 -2.30
CA LEU A 104 -24.00 3.30 -1.19
C LEU A 104 -24.93 2.75 -0.10
N PRO A 105 -24.44 2.42 1.11
CA PRO A 105 -25.30 2.28 2.26
C PRO A 105 -25.72 3.67 2.77
N ALA A 106 -26.98 3.76 3.19
CA ALA A 106 -27.56 4.91 3.89
C ALA A 106 -26.97 5.10 5.30
#